data_AF-A0A815C2X7-F1
#
_entry.id   AF-A0A815C2X7-F1
#
_cell.length_a   1.000
_cell.length_b   1.000
_cell.length_c   1.000
_cell.angle_alpha   90.00
_cell.angle_beta   90.00
_cell.angle_gamma   90.00
#
_symmetry.space_group_name_H-M   'P 1'
#
loop_
_entity.id
_entity.type
_entity.pdbx_description
1 polymer ?
#
loop_
_entity_poly.entity_id
_entity_poly.type
_entity_poly.pdbx_seq_one_letter_code
_entity_poly.pdbx_strand_id
1 'polypeptide(L)'
;MASKTTVSSTTKRKIGKSSKRVPIIDSSQAGSNIQVLRLCLQELVWKECIISSSTEPDIYWHGGSFHDNNKNFNPNSARVNKFPDGSEGEGIFLIQDPTRCTTVNRPYIVQEYVDRPLLMNGLKFDMRIYVLILKLNPLEVLLYQEGLARFATVEYQAPSKKNLHESFMHLTNYSLNKRSANYKHASDETQTDASKRKLSVVWSQLGQLFSPSEIEQTKEMIEDMINKTVLAILPELHVQYALELPMTCKQNPCFQVSTTIF
;
A
#
# COMPACT_ATOMS: atom_id res chain seq x y z
N MET A 1 30.47 -22.51 -0.64
CA MET A 1 29.39 -23.38 -1.15
C MET A 1 28.25 -22.47 -1.60
N ALA A 2 28.13 -22.24 -2.90
CA ALA A 2 27.14 -21.33 -3.48
C ALA A 2 25.80 -22.07 -3.65
N SER A 3 24.76 -21.60 -2.95
CA SER A 3 23.38 -22.05 -3.19
C SER A 3 22.83 -21.25 -4.38
N LYS A 4 22.62 -21.94 -5.50
CA LYS A 4 21.98 -21.38 -6.69
C LYS A 4 20.48 -21.23 -6.42
N THR A 5 19.99 -19.99 -6.39
CA THR A 5 18.55 -19.70 -6.40
C THR A 5 18.02 -19.96 -7.81
N THR A 6 17.27 -21.06 -7.96
CA THR A 6 16.64 -21.45 -9.23
C THR A 6 15.49 -20.50 -9.55
N VAL A 7 15.63 -19.71 -10.61
CA VAL A 7 14.52 -18.97 -11.23
C VAL A 7 13.54 -19.97 -11.82
N SER A 8 12.40 -20.15 -11.16
CA SER A 8 11.29 -20.96 -11.65
C SER A 8 10.63 -20.25 -12.84
N SER A 9 10.85 -20.78 -14.04
CA SER A 9 10.13 -20.39 -15.25
C SER A 9 8.63 -20.61 -15.11
N THR A 10 7.87 -19.63 -15.60
CA THR A 10 6.40 -19.57 -15.55
C THR A 10 5.77 -20.74 -16.34
N THR A 11 5.61 -21.89 -15.69
CA THR A 11 4.82 -22.99 -16.25
C THR A 11 3.35 -22.58 -16.15
N LYS A 12 2.73 -22.23 -17.28
CA LYS A 12 1.28 -22.08 -17.41
C LYS A 12 0.62 -23.38 -16.96
N ARG A 13 0.16 -23.45 -15.71
CA ARG A 13 -0.71 -24.52 -15.22
C ARG A 13 -1.99 -24.49 -16.06
N LYS A 14 -2.22 -25.53 -16.88
CA LYS A 14 -3.52 -25.80 -17.48
C LYS A 14 -4.52 -26.00 -16.34
N ILE A 15 -5.32 -24.98 -16.05
CA ILE A 15 -6.46 -25.08 -15.13
C ILE A 15 -7.49 -25.95 -15.86
N GLY A 16 -7.67 -27.18 -15.39
CA GLY A 16 -8.77 -28.04 -15.83
C GLY A 16 -10.10 -27.33 -15.61
N LYS A 17 -11.01 -27.43 -16.58
CA LYS A 17 -12.36 -26.86 -16.51
C LYS A 17 -13.18 -27.60 -15.44
N SER A 18 -13.02 -27.24 -14.16
CA SER A 18 -14.13 -27.28 -13.23
C SER A 18 -14.93 -25.99 -13.44
N SER A 19 -16.25 -26.08 -13.50
CA SER A 19 -17.11 -24.90 -13.49
C SER A 19 -16.88 -24.17 -12.17
N LYS A 20 -15.95 -23.21 -12.15
CA LYS A 20 -15.65 -22.41 -10.96
C LYS A 20 -16.85 -21.53 -10.73
N ARG A 21 -17.53 -21.74 -9.60
CA ARG A 21 -18.55 -20.84 -9.07
C ARG A 21 -18.03 -19.40 -9.16
N VAL A 22 -18.85 -18.50 -9.72
CA VAL A 22 -18.54 -17.08 -9.77
C VAL A 22 -18.51 -16.53 -8.35
N PRO A 23 -17.39 -15.95 -7.87
CA PRO A 23 -17.30 -15.40 -6.53
C PRO A 23 -18.29 -14.26 -6.30
N ILE A 24 -18.82 -14.20 -5.08
CA ILE A 24 -19.73 -13.17 -4.58
C ILE A 24 -18.98 -12.32 -3.55
N ILE A 25 -18.99 -11.00 -3.73
CA ILE A 25 -18.25 -10.05 -2.90
C ILE A 25 -19.24 -9.15 -2.18
N ASP A 26 -19.16 -9.09 -0.85
CA ASP A 26 -19.84 -8.09 -0.04
C ASP A 26 -19.05 -6.78 -0.07
N SER A 27 -19.65 -5.74 -0.64
CA SER A 27 -19.04 -4.41 -0.78
C SER A 27 -19.64 -3.37 0.18
N SER A 28 -20.53 -3.77 1.09
CA SER A 28 -21.29 -2.88 1.98
C SER A 28 -20.40 -1.99 2.85
N GLN A 29 -19.20 -2.47 3.18
CA GLN A 29 -18.21 -1.78 4.01
C GLN A 29 -17.02 -1.25 3.20
N ALA A 30 -17.08 -1.23 1.87
CA ALA A 30 -15.94 -0.86 1.02
C ALA A 30 -15.52 0.62 1.12
N GLY A 31 -16.37 1.49 1.69
CA GLY A 31 -16.06 2.91 1.91
C GLY A 31 -15.65 3.64 0.63
N SER A 32 -14.55 4.39 0.67
CA SER A 32 -14.00 5.12 -0.49
C SER A 32 -13.53 4.22 -1.63
N ASN A 33 -13.32 2.92 -1.38
CA ASN A 33 -12.82 1.97 -2.37
C ASN A 33 -13.93 1.41 -3.27
N ILE A 34 -15.21 1.69 -2.97
CA ILE A 34 -16.37 1.08 -3.64
C ILE A 34 -16.37 1.23 -5.16
N GLN A 35 -16.00 2.40 -5.68
CA GLN A 35 -16.03 2.66 -7.13
C GLN A 35 -14.97 1.82 -7.86
N VAL A 36 -13.75 1.78 -7.33
CA VAL A 36 -12.66 0.99 -7.90
C VAL A 36 -12.97 -0.50 -7.77
N LEU A 37 -13.48 -0.93 -6.62
CA LEU A 37 -13.90 -2.32 -6.41
C LEU A 37 -14.92 -2.74 -7.48
N ARG A 38 -15.96 -1.94 -7.73
CA ARG A 38 -16.98 -2.23 -8.75
C ARG A 38 -16.41 -2.38 -10.15
N LEU A 39 -15.45 -1.54 -10.54
CA LEU A 39 -14.74 -1.69 -11.81
C LEU A 39 -13.99 -3.02 -11.88
N CYS A 40 -13.28 -3.40 -10.81
CA CYS A 40 -12.61 -4.70 -10.74
C CYS A 40 -13.60 -5.88 -10.79
N LEU A 41 -14.76 -5.79 -10.11
CA LEU A 41 -15.77 -6.84 -10.15
C LEU A 41 -16.34 -7.02 -11.56
N GLN A 42 -16.57 -5.92 -12.28
CA GLN A 42 -17.02 -5.95 -13.68
C GLN A 42 -15.98 -6.61 -14.59
N GLU A 43 -14.71 -6.25 -14.46
CA GLU A 43 -13.62 -6.81 -15.25
C GLU A 43 -13.39 -8.31 -14.97
N LEU A 44 -13.46 -8.72 -13.69
CA LEU A 44 -13.31 -10.11 -13.26
C LEU A 44 -14.58 -10.95 -13.49
N VAL A 45 -15.69 -10.31 -13.84
CA VAL A 45 -17.01 -10.93 -13.98
C VAL A 45 -17.46 -11.59 -12.65
N TRP A 46 -17.19 -10.91 -11.54
CA TRP A 46 -17.59 -11.33 -10.18
C TRP A 46 -18.89 -10.63 -9.76
N LYS A 47 -19.61 -11.23 -8.81
CA LYS A 47 -20.91 -10.70 -8.34
C LYS A 47 -20.73 -9.82 -7.11
N GLU A 48 -21.43 -8.69 -7.05
CA GLU A 48 -21.51 -7.81 -5.88
C GLU A 48 -22.76 -8.11 -5.06
N CYS A 49 -22.68 -8.03 -3.73
CA CYS A 49 -23.81 -7.96 -2.82
C CYS A 49 -23.60 -6.84 -1.79
N ILE A 50 -24.68 -6.17 -1.36
CA ILE A 50 -24.62 -4.96 -0.51
C ILE A 50 -25.39 -5.18 0.82
N ILE A 51 -26.25 -6.19 0.85
CA ILE A 51 -27.08 -6.55 2.00
C ILE A 51 -26.97 -8.06 2.11
N SER A 52 -26.96 -8.61 3.32
CA SER A 52 -26.98 -10.05 3.61
C SER A 52 -28.17 -10.71 2.90
N SER A 53 -27.98 -11.01 1.61
CA SER A 53 -28.88 -11.81 0.83
C SER A 53 -28.92 -13.19 1.45
N SER A 54 -29.92 -14.00 1.13
CA SER A 54 -29.95 -15.41 1.51
C SER A 54 -28.69 -16.20 1.07
N THR A 55 -27.83 -15.61 0.24
CA THR A 55 -26.56 -16.18 -0.22
C THR A 55 -25.40 -15.58 0.55
N GLU A 56 -24.62 -16.44 1.21
CA GLU A 56 -23.39 -16.10 1.90
C GLU A 56 -22.30 -15.68 0.88
N PRO A 57 -21.65 -14.52 1.07
CA PRO A 57 -20.60 -14.04 0.17
C PRO A 57 -19.32 -14.86 0.33
N ASP A 58 -18.51 -14.92 -0.73
CA ASP A 58 -17.21 -15.57 -0.72
C ASP A 58 -16.10 -14.63 -0.17
N ILE A 59 -16.26 -13.31 -0.33
CA ILE A 59 -15.33 -12.29 0.20
C ILE A 59 -16.11 -11.11 0.78
N TYR A 60 -15.73 -10.67 1.98
CA TYR A 60 -16.11 -9.40 2.57
C TYR A 60 -15.04 -8.35 2.24
N TRP A 61 -15.42 -7.30 1.51
CA TRP A 61 -14.53 -6.20 1.14
C TRP A 61 -14.77 -4.94 1.99
N HIS A 62 -13.89 -4.68 2.95
CA HIS A 62 -13.93 -3.54 3.86
C HIS A 62 -12.98 -2.44 3.39
N GLY A 63 -13.31 -1.18 3.63
CA GLY A 63 -12.54 0.01 3.24
C GLY A 63 -11.66 0.61 4.34
N GLY A 64 -11.71 0.07 5.56
CA GLY A 64 -10.94 0.52 6.73
C GLY A 64 -10.66 -0.62 7.71
N SER A 65 -10.22 -0.30 8.93
CA SER A 65 -9.94 -1.28 9.97
C SER A 65 -11.16 -2.17 10.27
N PHE A 66 -10.96 -3.49 10.27
CA PHE A 66 -11.99 -4.44 10.69
C PHE A 66 -12.11 -4.38 12.21
N HIS A 67 -13.18 -3.78 12.73
CA HIS A 67 -13.54 -3.83 14.15
C HIS A 67 -14.73 -4.78 14.37
N ASP A 68 -14.64 -5.60 15.42
CA ASP A 68 -15.39 -6.83 15.74
C ASP A 68 -16.93 -6.77 15.84
N ASN A 69 -17.59 -5.70 15.39
CA ASN A 69 -19.05 -5.62 15.49
C ASN A 69 -19.82 -6.29 14.34
N ASN A 70 -19.13 -6.92 13.36
CA ASN A 70 -19.80 -7.57 12.25
C ASN A 70 -20.09 -9.06 12.56
N LYS A 71 -21.17 -9.32 13.32
CA LYS A 71 -21.65 -10.67 13.72
C LYS A 71 -21.99 -11.62 12.56
N ASN A 72 -21.82 -11.19 11.31
CA ASN A 72 -22.19 -11.93 10.10
C ASN A 72 -21.00 -12.56 9.36
N PHE A 73 -19.75 -12.34 9.80
CA PHE A 73 -18.59 -13.00 9.17
C PHE A 73 -18.47 -14.46 9.60
N ASN A 74 -18.41 -15.37 8.63
CA ASN A 74 -18.12 -16.78 8.84
C ASN A 74 -16.75 -17.14 8.25
N PRO A 75 -15.72 -17.35 9.10
CA PRO A 75 -14.36 -17.61 8.63
C PRO A 75 -14.16 -18.99 7.97
N ASN A 76 -15.16 -19.88 8.04
CA ASN A 76 -15.07 -21.20 7.40
C ASN A 76 -15.53 -21.20 5.93
N SER A 77 -16.28 -20.18 5.51
CA SER A 77 -16.95 -20.10 4.20
C SER A 77 -16.52 -18.87 3.38
N ALA A 78 -15.97 -17.84 4.02
CA ALA A 78 -15.67 -16.57 3.37
C ALA A 78 -14.29 -16.02 3.76
N ARG A 79 -13.77 -15.09 2.93
CA ARG A 79 -12.53 -14.33 3.21
C ARG A 79 -12.83 -12.88 3.53
N VAL A 80 -11.96 -12.18 4.26
CA VAL A 80 -12.07 -10.75 4.53
C VAL A 80 -10.75 -10.04 4.26
N ASN A 81 -10.80 -8.83 3.71
CA ASN A 81 -9.65 -7.95 3.62
C ASN A 81 -9.56 -7.01 4.83
N LYS A 82 -8.34 -6.73 5.29
CA LYS A 82 -8.07 -5.69 6.29
C LYS A 82 -7.25 -4.55 5.66
N PHE A 83 -7.59 -3.30 5.99
CA PHE A 83 -6.79 -2.12 5.68
C PHE A 83 -6.46 -1.37 6.98
N PRO A 84 -5.23 -0.87 7.17
CA PRO A 84 -4.93 0.01 8.29
C PRO A 84 -5.55 1.39 8.08
N ASP A 85 -5.93 2.06 9.17
CA ASP A 85 -6.41 3.45 9.11
C ASP A 85 -5.28 4.40 8.69
N GLY A 86 -5.60 5.37 7.82
CA GLY A 86 -4.65 6.37 7.32
C GLY A 86 -4.98 7.78 7.83
N SER A 87 -3.95 8.59 8.10
CA SER A 87 -4.10 9.97 8.62
C SER A 87 -4.02 11.08 7.55
N GLU A 88 -3.97 10.72 6.26
CA GLU A 88 -3.85 11.64 5.10
C GLU A 88 -2.74 12.71 5.20
N GLY A 89 -1.79 12.60 6.13
CA GLY A 89 -0.75 13.62 6.37
C GLY A 89 -1.19 14.82 7.22
N GLU A 90 -2.40 14.80 7.76
CA GLU A 90 -2.87 15.84 8.69
C GLU A 90 -2.08 15.80 10.01
N GLY A 91 -1.68 16.97 10.50
CA GLY A 91 -0.92 17.11 11.74
C GLY A 91 0.58 16.81 11.64
N ILE A 92 1.13 16.62 10.43
CA ILE A 92 2.58 16.52 10.22
C ILE A 92 3.19 17.92 10.12
N PHE A 93 4.23 18.19 10.89
CA PHE A 93 5.00 19.43 10.83
C PHE A 93 6.48 19.14 11.10
N LEU A 94 7.36 19.95 10.50
CA LEU A 94 8.79 19.83 10.71
C LEU A 94 9.23 20.68 11.90
N ILE A 95 10.14 20.13 12.69
CA ILE A 95 10.80 20.80 13.80
C ILE A 95 12.32 20.62 13.69
N GLN A 96 13.07 21.60 14.18
CA GLN A 96 14.53 21.49 14.29
C GLN A 96 15.00 21.15 15.71
N ASP A 97 14.14 21.36 16.70
CA ASP A 97 14.45 21.14 18.10
C ASP A 97 13.33 20.29 18.74
N PRO A 98 13.60 19.01 19.05
CA PRO A 98 12.60 18.09 19.60
C PRO A 98 12.16 18.45 21.01
N THR A 99 12.91 19.27 21.74
CA THR A 99 12.51 19.73 23.08
C THR A 99 11.24 20.59 23.05
N ARG A 100 10.94 21.19 21.89
CA ARG A 100 9.75 22.01 21.64
C ARG A 100 8.47 21.21 21.47
N CYS A 101 8.54 19.87 21.39
CA CYS A 101 7.35 19.02 21.26
C CYS A 101 6.55 18.84 22.58
N THR A 102 7.10 19.28 23.71
CA THR A 102 6.51 19.13 25.06
C THR A 102 5.14 19.79 25.26
N THR A 103 4.70 20.65 24.33
CA THR A 103 3.42 21.38 24.42
C THR A 103 2.28 20.75 23.63
N VAL A 104 2.49 19.61 22.95
CA VAL A 104 1.45 18.95 22.14
C VAL A 104 0.66 17.98 23.02
N ASN A 105 -0.60 18.31 23.31
CA ASN A 105 -1.47 17.54 24.22
C ASN A 105 -2.10 16.29 23.55
N ARG A 106 -1.36 15.64 22.64
CA ARG A 106 -1.77 14.43 21.90
C ARG A 106 -0.56 13.52 21.72
N PRO A 107 -0.74 12.18 21.65
CA PRO A 107 0.36 11.28 21.32
C PRO A 107 0.98 11.63 19.95
N TYR A 108 2.31 11.66 19.88
CA TYR A 108 3.05 11.91 18.65
C TYR A 108 4.31 11.04 18.58
N ILE A 109 4.83 10.86 17.37
CA ILE A 109 6.12 10.23 17.11
C ILE A 109 7.06 11.30 16.56
N VAL A 110 8.29 11.34 17.09
CA VAL A 110 9.36 12.17 16.54
C VAL A 110 10.26 11.25 15.72
N GLN A 111 10.48 11.62 14.46
CA GLN A 111 11.34 10.88 13.53
C GLN A 111 12.38 11.84 12.95
N GLU A 112 13.61 11.35 12.79
CA GLU A 112 14.63 12.06 12.05
C GLU A 112 14.17 12.31 10.61
N TYR A 113 14.32 13.56 10.15
CA TYR A 113 13.93 13.94 8.81
C TYR A 113 15.08 13.66 7.82
N VAL A 114 14.80 12.93 6.75
CA VAL A 114 15.75 12.70 5.65
C VAL A 114 15.92 14.00 4.86
N ASP A 115 16.99 14.73 5.16
CA ASP A 115 17.25 16.09 4.65
C ASP A 115 17.89 16.14 3.26
N ARG A 116 18.46 15.04 2.80
CA ARG A 116 19.03 14.84 1.45
C ARG A 116 18.30 13.74 0.68
N PRO A 117 17.00 13.90 0.38
CA PRO A 117 16.25 12.92 -0.41
C PRO A 117 16.74 12.92 -1.87
N LEU A 118 16.53 11.81 -2.56
CA LEU A 118 16.64 11.78 -4.01
C LEU A 118 15.57 12.72 -4.61
N LEU A 119 16.00 13.62 -5.48
CA LEU A 119 15.13 14.57 -6.16
C LEU A 119 15.00 14.20 -7.62
N MET A 120 13.83 14.51 -8.20
CA MET A 120 13.62 14.39 -9.63
C MET A 120 13.00 15.70 -10.14
N ASN A 121 13.72 16.36 -11.05
CA ASN A 121 13.41 17.72 -11.52
C ASN A 121 13.26 18.71 -10.36
N GLY A 122 14.14 18.62 -9.35
CA GLY A 122 14.13 19.50 -8.17
C GLY A 122 13.02 19.19 -7.16
N LEU A 123 12.11 18.26 -7.43
CA LEU A 123 10.99 17.93 -6.55
C LEU A 123 11.31 16.70 -5.69
N LYS A 124 10.93 16.78 -4.40
CA LYS A 124 10.88 15.63 -3.50
C LYS A 124 9.75 14.70 -3.92
N PHE A 125 9.96 13.39 -3.83
CA PHE A 125 8.91 12.40 -4.07
C PHE A 125 9.03 11.21 -3.13
N ASP A 126 7.95 10.46 -2.99
CA ASP A 126 7.92 9.16 -2.34
C ASP A 126 7.40 8.08 -3.30
N MET A 127 7.76 6.84 -3.02
CA MET A 127 7.26 5.66 -3.72
C MET A 127 6.22 4.94 -2.87
N ARG A 128 5.01 4.87 -3.40
CA ARG A 128 3.93 4.06 -2.87
C ARG A 128 3.94 2.70 -3.54
N ILE A 129 4.30 1.69 -2.75
CA ILE A 129 4.41 0.30 -3.20
C ILE A 129 3.28 -0.53 -2.59
N TYR A 130 2.72 -1.43 -3.40
CA TYR A 130 1.59 -2.28 -3.01
C TYR A 130 2.08 -3.69 -2.70
N VAL A 131 1.77 -4.17 -1.50
CA VAL A 131 2.16 -5.50 -1.02
C VAL A 131 0.90 -6.24 -0.57
N LEU A 132 0.69 -7.45 -1.09
CA LEU A 132 -0.39 -8.34 -0.69
C LEU A 132 0.15 -9.41 0.25
N ILE A 133 -0.29 -9.39 1.50
CA ILE A 133 -0.10 -10.51 2.44
C ILE A 133 -1.27 -11.46 2.25
N LEU A 134 -1.01 -12.60 1.61
CA LEU A 134 -2.04 -13.56 1.25
C LEU A 134 -2.30 -14.60 2.35
N LYS A 135 -1.24 -15.02 3.05
CA LYS A 135 -1.25 -16.04 4.10
C LYS A 135 -0.18 -15.76 5.13
N LEU A 136 -0.43 -16.13 6.38
CA LEU A 136 0.55 -16.02 7.47
C LEU A 136 1.26 -17.34 7.79
N ASN A 137 0.69 -18.49 7.39
CA ASN A 137 1.28 -19.82 7.60
C ASN A 137 0.87 -20.83 6.49
N PRO A 138 1.79 -21.22 5.59
CA PRO A 138 3.10 -20.60 5.38
C PRO A 138 2.93 -19.13 4.96
N LEU A 139 3.90 -18.28 5.34
CA LEU A 139 3.89 -16.87 4.97
C LEU A 139 3.95 -16.73 3.44
N GLU A 140 2.99 -16.01 2.86
CA GLU A 140 2.92 -15.72 1.43
C GLU A 140 2.68 -14.22 1.23
N VAL A 141 3.70 -13.53 0.72
CA VAL A 141 3.73 -12.09 0.49
C VAL A 141 4.01 -11.85 -1.00
N LEU A 142 3.17 -11.05 -1.65
CA LEU A 142 3.30 -10.72 -3.07
C LEU A 142 3.52 -9.21 -3.24
N LEU A 143 4.60 -8.85 -3.93
CA LEU A 143 4.87 -7.48 -4.35
C LEU A 143 4.19 -7.22 -5.70
N TYR A 144 3.36 -6.17 -5.77
CA TYR A 144 2.81 -5.75 -7.05
C TYR A 144 3.89 -5.01 -7.86
N GLN A 145 3.97 -5.32 -9.16
CA GLN A 145 5.02 -4.79 -10.04
C GLN A 145 4.87 -3.29 -10.32
N GLU A 146 3.68 -2.74 -10.13
CA GLU A 146 3.39 -1.32 -10.30
C GLU A 146 3.11 -0.64 -8.96
N GLY A 147 3.33 0.67 -8.93
CA GLY A 147 3.10 1.52 -7.77
C GLY A 147 2.73 2.94 -8.18
N LEU A 148 2.78 3.85 -7.22
CA LEU A 148 2.61 5.28 -7.49
C LEU A 148 3.80 6.04 -6.94
N ALA A 149 4.37 6.93 -7.73
CA ALA A 149 5.25 7.96 -7.22
C ALA A 149 4.46 9.24 -7.00
N ARG A 150 4.60 9.85 -5.82
CA ARG A 150 3.89 11.07 -5.43
C ARG A 150 4.90 12.18 -5.22
N PHE A 151 4.75 13.26 -5.95
CA PHE A 151 5.67 14.38 -5.95
C PHE A 151 5.12 15.52 -5.09
N ALA A 152 6.04 16.17 -4.37
CA ALA A 152 5.86 17.52 -3.89
C ALA A 152 5.57 18.48 -5.06
N THR A 153 5.00 19.64 -4.77
CA THR A 153 4.61 20.63 -5.80
C THR A 153 5.42 21.92 -5.74
N VAL A 154 6.36 22.01 -4.81
CA VAL A 154 7.35 23.08 -4.68
C VAL A 154 8.75 22.46 -4.70
N GLU A 155 9.69 23.11 -5.39
CA GLU A 155 11.08 22.67 -5.47
C GLU A 155 11.72 22.53 -4.09
N TYR A 156 12.45 21.44 -3.90
CA TYR A 156 13.02 21.06 -2.63
C TYR A 156 14.19 21.94 -2.23
N GLN A 157 14.18 22.38 -0.98
CA GLN A 157 15.32 22.98 -0.31
C GLN A 157 15.51 22.28 1.04
N ALA A 158 16.76 22.14 1.49
CA ALA A 158 17.05 21.54 2.78
C ALA A 158 16.30 22.30 3.91
N PRO A 159 15.79 21.60 4.94
CA PRO A 159 15.03 22.24 6.02
C PRO A 159 15.83 23.32 6.73
N SER A 160 15.23 24.49 6.85
CA SER A 160 15.76 25.68 7.52
C SER A 160 14.61 26.43 8.20
N LYS A 161 14.92 27.30 9.15
CA LYS A 161 13.90 28.13 9.83
C LYS A 161 12.97 28.89 8.87
N LYS A 162 13.41 29.14 7.63
CA LYS A 162 12.66 29.85 6.59
C LYS A 162 11.67 28.97 5.82
N ASN A 163 11.82 27.65 5.80
CA ASN A 163 11.01 26.76 4.95
C ASN A 163 10.33 25.59 5.70
N LEU A 164 10.54 25.40 7.01
CA LEU A 164 9.88 24.31 7.78
C LEU A 164 8.34 24.29 7.65
N HIS A 165 7.73 25.44 7.39
CA HIS A 165 6.28 25.59 7.23
C HIS A 165 5.80 25.25 5.81
N GLU A 166 6.71 25.14 4.84
CA GLU A 166 6.40 24.91 3.43
C GLU A 166 6.07 23.44 3.18
N SER A 167 4.82 23.09 3.50
CA SER A 167 4.35 21.70 3.47
C SER A 167 4.32 21.12 2.06
N PHE A 168 4.09 21.95 1.03
CA PHE A 168 4.08 21.51 -0.38
C PHE A 168 5.47 21.17 -0.92
N MET A 169 6.54 21.51 -0.20
CA MET A 169 7.94 21.16 -0.49
C MET A 169 8.36 19.89 0.26
N HIS A 170 8.00 19.80 1.54
CA HIS A 170 8.49 18.76 2.43
C HIS A 170 7.60 17.51 2.49
N LEU A 171 6.32 17.64 2.18
CA LEU A 171 5.35 16.54 2.21
C LEU A 171 4.86 16.22 0.80
N THR A 172 4.78 14.93 0.49
CA THR A 172 4.43 14.39 -0.83
C THR A 172 3.00 13.84 -0.88
N ASN A 173 2.26 13.93 0.23
CA ASN A 173 0.89 13.44 0.34
C ASN A 173 -0.01 14.06 -0.75
N TYR A 174 -0.78 13.20 -1.43
CA TYR A 174 -1.72 13.62 -2.47
C TYR A 174 -2.84 14.51 -1.93
N SER A 175 -3.41 14.16 -0.77
CA SER A 175 -4.44 14.94 -0.04
C SER A 175 -4.03 16.41 0.16
N LEU A 176 -2.75 16.64 0.45
CA LEU A 176 -2.16 17.97 0.53
C LEU A 176 -1.92 18.55 -0.87
N ASN A 177 -1.03 17.94 -1.64
CA ASN A 177 -0.50 18.52 -2.87
C ASN A 177 -1.54 18.75 -3.96
N LYS A 178 -2.63 17.98 -4.01
CA LYS A 178 -3.75 18.21 -4.95
C LYS A 178 -4.38 19.60 -4.84
N ARG A 179 -4.18 20.28 -3.70
CA ARG A 179 -4.68 21.64 -3.43
C ARG A 179 -3.71 22.73 -3.89
N SER A 180 -2.48 22.36 -4.25
CA SER A 180 -1.47 23.31 -4.74
C SER A 180 -1.81 23.77 -6.15
N ALA A 181 -1.60 25.06 -6.43
CA ALA A 181 -1.73 25.60 -7.79
C ALA A 181 -0.72 24.98 -8.77
N ASN A 182 0.39 24.42 -8.26
CA ASN A 182 1.44 23.77 -9.05
C ASN A 182 1.17 22.28 -9.30
N TYR A 183 0.03 21.74 -8.82
CA TYR A 183 -0.28 20.33 -8.99
C TYR A 183 -0.60 20.01 -10.45
N LYS A 184 0.17 19.09 -11.04
CA LYS A 184 0.00 18.65 -12.42
C LYS A 184 -0.72 17.31 -12.47
N HIS A 185 -1.93 17.33 -13.02
CA HIS A 185 -2.65 16.09 -13.34
C HIS A 185 -2.03 15.40 -14.55
N ALA A 186 -1.94 14.08 -14.47
CA ALA A 186 -1.50 13.29 -15.61
C ALA A 186 -2.59 13.30 -16.70
N SER A 187 -2.27 13.72 -17.92
CA SER A 187 -3.12 13.58 -19.11
C SER A 187 -3.08 12.18 -19.70
N ASP A 188 -1.96 11.48 -19.51
CA ASP A 188 -1.74 10.11 -19.96
C ASP A 188 -0.87 9.34 -18.96
N GLU A 189 -0.78 8.01 -19.14
CA GLU A 189 -0.07 7.12 -18.22
C GLU A 189 1.46 7.19 -18.31
N THR A 190 1.99 7.85 -19.34
CA THR A 190 3.43 7.94 -19.65
C THR A 190 4.04 9.30 -19.29
N GLN A 191 3.21 10.26 -18.86
CA GLN A 191 3.62 11.62 -18.57
C GLN A 191 4.68 11.68 -17.45
N THR A 192 5.80 12.32 -17.77
CA THR A 192 7.00 12.37 -16.94
C THR A 192 7.09 13.61 -16.05
N ASP A 193 6.14 14.54 -16.12
CA ASP A 193 6.11 15.76 -15.31
C ASP A 193 4.85 15.91 -14.43
N ALA A 194 3.95 14.93 -14.44
CA ALA A 194 2.78 14.91 -13.55
C ALA A 194 3.18 14.81 -12.07
N SER A 195 2.38 15.35 -11.16
CA SER A 195 2.64 15.28 -9.70
C SER A 195 2.33 13.91 -9.08
N LYS A 196 1.67 13.04 -9.84
CA LYS A 196 1.42 11.63 -9.50
C LYS A 196 1.69 10.79 -10.74
N ARG A 197 2.62 9.83 -10.63
CA ARG A 197 3.09 9.02 -11.76
C ARG A 197 3.03 7.54 -11.43
N LYS A 198 2.96 6.70 -12.46
CA LYS A 198 3.24 5.27 -12.31
C LYS A 198 4.69 5.09 -11.86
N LEU A 199 4.94 4.08 -11.04
CA LEU A 199 6.28 3.77 -10.58
C LEU A 199 7.16 3.27 -11.73
N SER A 200 6.60 2.57 -12.71
CA SER A 200 7.30 2.21 -13.96
C SER A 200 7.88 3.42 -14.72
N VAL A 201 7.11 4.52 -14.80
CA VAL A 201 7.58 5.77 -15.42
C VAL A 201 8.76 6.35 -14.64
N VAL A 202 8.68 6.36 -13.31
CA VAL A 202 9.77 6.84 -12.45
C VAL A 202 11.01 5.95 -12.57
N TRP A 203 10.86 4.62 -12.62
CA TRP A 203 11.98 3.72 -12.88
C TRP A 203 12.64 3.98 -14.24
N SER A 204 11.85 4.27 -15.28
CA SER A 204 12.39 4.65 -16.58
C SER A 204 13.17 5.98 -16.52
N GLN A 205 12.66 6.97 -15.79
CA GLN A 205 13.36 8.25 -15.58
C GLN A 205 14.66 8.06 -14.78
N LEU A 206 14.65 7.23 -13.73
CA LEU A 206 15.85 6.92 -12.95
C LEU A 206 16.88 6.12 -13.76
N GLY A 207 16.45 5.22 -14.64
CA GLY A 207 17.34 4.49 -15.54
C GLY A 207 18.06 5.36 -16.58
N GLN A 208 17.65 6.63 -16.75
CA GLN A 208 18.41 7.61 -17.56
C GLN A 208 19.53 8.28 -16.75
N LEU A 209 19.47 8.22 -15.42
CA LEU A 209 20.39 8.90 -14.50
C LEU A 209 21.36 7.93 -13.81
N PHE A 210 20.94 6.67 -13.61
CA PHE A 210 21.68 5.64 -12.89
C PHE A 210 21.88 4.41 -13.77
N SER A 211 22.92 3.63 -13.48
CA SER A 211 23.19 2.39 -14.17
C SER A 211 22.11 1.33 -13.88
N PRO A 212 21.89 0.36 -14.79
CA PRO A 212 20.94 -0.73 -14.56
C PRO A 212 21.18 -1.50 -13.25
N SER A 213 22.45 -1.69 -12.88
CA SER A 213 22.84 -2.39 -11.64
C SER A 213 22.42 -1.63 -10.38
N GLU A 214 22.52 -0.30 -10.36
CA GLU A 214 22.10 0.52 -9.22
C GLU A 214 20.58 0.48 -9.05
N ILE A 215 19.84 0.49 -10.17
CA ILE A 215 18.37 0.37 -10.16
C ILE A 215 17.94 -1.00 -9.65
N GLU A 216 18.60 -2.08 -10.10
CA GLU A 216 18.33 -3.44 -9.63
C GLU A 216 18.62 -3.59 -8.14
N GLN A 217 19.77 -3.12 -7.68
CA GLN A 217 20.13 -3.12 -6.25
C GLN A 217 19.13 -2.33 -5.40
N THR A 218 18.66 -1.19 -5.89
CA THR A 218 17.64 -0.40 -5.18
C THR A 218 16.33 -1.17 -5.02
N LYS A 219 15.90 -1.90 -6.07
CA LYS A 219 14.71 -2.75 -6.01
C LYS A 219 14.88 -3.92 -5.04
N GLU A 220 16.04 -4.58 -5.04
CA GLU A 220 16.36 -5.64 -4.08
C GLU A 220 16.34 -5.12 -2.63
N MET A 221 16.87 -3.93 -2.37
CA MET A 221 16.82 -3.29 -1.06
C MET A 221 15.38 -3.00 -0.60
N ILE A 222 14.51 -2.58 -1.52
CA ILE A 222 13.08 -2.38 -1.25
C ILE A 222 12.41 -3.71 -0.89
N GLU A 223 12.68 -4.78 -1.65
CA GLU A 223 12.13 -6.12 -1.37
C GLU A 223 12.58 -6.65 -0.01
N ASP A 224 13.87 -6.52 0.32
CA ASP A 224 14.43 -6.91 1.61
C ASP A 224 13.81 -6.13 2.78
N MET A 225 13.63 -4.82 2.62
CA MET A 225 12.93 -3.98 3.61
C MET A 225 11.48 -4.41 3.83
N ILE A 226 10.75 -4.75 2.76
CA ILE A 226 9.38 -5.29 2.87
C ILE A 226 9.39 -6.59 3.66
N ASN A 227 10.28 -7.53 3.32
CA ASN A 227 10.38 -8.82 3.99
C ASN A 227 10.68 -8.65 5.48
N LYS A 228 11.66 -7.82 5.83
CA LYS A 228 12.02 -7.53 7.23
C LYS A 228 10.85 -6.90 8.00
N THR A 229 10.13 -5.97 7.37
CA THR A 229 8.97 -5.31 7.99
C THR A 229 7.85 -6.31 8.28
N VAL A 230 7.53 -7.18 7.32
CA VAL A 230 6.50 -8.22 7.51
C VAL A 230 6.92 -9.22 8.58
N LEU A 231 8.18 -9.65 8.57
CA LEU A 231 8.70 -10.59 9.57
C LEU A 231 8.68 -9.99 10.98
N ALA A 232 8.95 -8.70 11.13
CA ALA A 232 8.94 -8.01 12.43
C ALA A 232 7.55 -8.02 13.08
N ILE A 233 6.48 -7.89 12.28
CA ILE A 233 5.09 -7.88 12.78
C ILE A 233 4.44 -9.28 12.81
N LEU A 234 5.06 -10.28 12.17
CA LEU A 234 4.47 -11.61 11.99
C LEU A 234 4.03 -12.28 13.32
N PRO A 235 4.81 -12.24 14.42
CA PRO A 235 4.39 -12.87 15.67
C PRO A 235 3.11 -12.25 16.24
N GLU A 236 2.98 -10.92 16.20
CA GLU A 236 1.77 -10.22 16.65
C GLU A 236 0.58 -10.59 15.76
N LEU A 237 0.79 -10.63 14.44
CA LEU A 237 -0.26 -11.06 13.50
C LEU A 237 -0.71 -12.49 13.77
N HIS A 238 0.19 -13.42 14.12
CA HIS A 238 -0.18 -14.79 14.49
C HIS A 238 -1.03 -14.84 15.76
N VAL A 239 -0.68 -14.04 16.78
CA VAL A 239 -1.46 -13.96 18.02
C VAL A 239 -2.86 -13.42 17.75
N GLN A 240 -2.97 -12.27 17.06
CA GLN A 240 -4.26 -11.66 16.71
C GLN A 240 -5.11 -12.62 15.86
N TYR A 241 -4.50 -13.26 14.86
CA TYR A 241 -5.17 -14.22 13.99
C TYR A 241 -5.69 -15.44 14.78
N ALA A 242 -4.94 -15.96 15.76
CA ALA A 242 -5.34 -17.09 16.59
C ALA A 242 -6.43 -16.74 17.63
N LEU A 243 -6.47 -15.48 18.10
CA LEU A 243 -7.51 -14.99 19.00
C LEU A 243 -8.85 -14.78 18.27
N GLU A 244 -8.80 -14.26 17.03
CA GLU A 244 -9.99 -13.93 16.26
C GLU A 244 -10.61 -15.12 15.50
N LEU A 245 -9.81 -16.14 15.14
CA LEU A 245 -10.26 -17.21 14.25
C LEU A 245 -10.24 -18.58 14.93
N PRO A 246 -11.31 -19.39 14.76
CA PRO A 246 -11.32 -20.76 15.24
C PRO A 246 -10.18 -21.59 14.63
N MET A 247 -9.49 -22.38 15.46
CA MET A 247 -8.42 -23.31 15.04
C MET A 247 -8.86 -24.33 13.96
N THR A 248 -10.15 -24.45 13.67
CA THR A 248 -10.75 -25.38 12.71
C THR A 248 -10.87 -24.84 11.28
N CYS A 249 -10.50 -23.58 11.01
CA CYS A 249 -10.61 -23.00 9.68
C CYS A 249 -9.67 -23.70 8.68
N LYS A 250 -10.25 -24.33 7.65
CA LYS A 250 -9.50 -25.11 6.63
C LYS A 250 -8.89 -24.24 5.52
N GLN A 251 -9.23 -22.96 5.45
CA GLN A 251 -8.77 -22.01 4.43
C GLN A 251 -8.23 -20.74 5.08
N ASN A 252 -7.43 -19.95 4.35
CA ASN A 252 -6.96 -18.63 4.81
C ASN A 252 -8.10 -17.62 4.69
N PRO A 253 -8.76 -17.26 5.82
CA PRO A 253 -9.95 -16.44 5.84
C PRO A 253 -9.61 -14.95 5.76
N CYS A 254 -8.34 -14.56 5.84
CA CYS A 254 -7.92 -13.17 5.78
C CYS A 254 -6.86 -12.97 4.68
N PHE A 255 -6.87 -11.80 4.06
CA PHE A 255 -5.76 -11.27 3.28
C PHE A 255 -5.66 -9.77 3.52
N GLN A 256 -4.50 -9.18 3.27
CA GLN A 256 -4.31 -7.74 3.47
C GLN A 256 -3.57 -7.13 2.30
N VAL A 257 -4.18 -6.09 1.72
CA VAL A 257 -3.52 -5.22 0.75
C VAL A 257 -2.93 -4.06 1.55
N SER A 258 -1.62 -4.12 1.78
CA SER A 258 -0.87 -3.07 2.46
C SER A 258 -0.28 -2.10 1.45
N THR A 259 -0.27 -0.83 1.83
CA THR A 259 0.52 0.19 1.15
C THR A 259 1.72 0.55 2.00
N THR A 260 2.91 0.45 1.45
CA THR A 260 4.11 0.97 2.11
C THR A 260 4.55 2.26 1.43
N ILE A 261 4.97 3.24 2.24
CA ILE A 261 5.57 4.49 1.79
C ILE A 261 7.07 4.34 1.96
N PHE A 262 7.81 4.54 0.88
CA PHE A 262 9.26 4.58 0.87
C PHE A 262 9.74 5.92 0.34
#